data_AF-A0A8H5X0S1-F1
#
_entry.id   AF-A0A8H5X0S1-F1
#
_cell.length_a   1.000
_cell.length_b   1.000
_cell.length_c   1.000
_cell.angle_alpha   90.00
_cell.angle_beta   90.00
_cell.angle_gamma   90.00
#
_symmetry.space_group_name_H-M   'P 1'
#
loop_
_entity.id
_entity.type
_entity.pdbx_description
1 polymer ?
#
loop_
_entity_poly.entity_id
_entity_poly.type
_entity_poly.pdbx_seq_one_letter_code
_entity_poly.pdbx_strand_id
1 'polypeptide(L)'
;MSDDEGISIYDEVEIEDMTFDEAMGVYQFPCPCGDKFQITLEDLRDEQDIAVCPSCSLMIRVIFDLAWHDSRHSAVGATTSEELEASAQLDTGKSATTSGILEHPIFATSPNQCEQKPLPW
;
A
#
# COMPACT_ATOMS: atom_id res chain seq x y z
N MET A 1 -35.87 -9.07 9.85
CA MET A 1 -35.64 -8.09 8.77
C MET A 1 -34.18 -8.27 8.43
N SER A 2 -33.95 -9.00 7.35
CA SER A 2 -32.65 -9.47 6.92
C SER A 2 -32.52 -8.96 5.50
N ASP A 3 -31.65 -7.99 5.27
CA ASP A 3 -31.11 -7.67 3.95
C ASP A 3 -29.85 -6.84 4.14
N ASP A 4 -28.82 -7.26 3.40
CA ASP A 4 -27.59 -6.56 3.06
C ASP A 4 -26.46 -6.54 4.11
N GLU A 5 -25.63 -7.58 4.06
CA GLU A 5 -24.22 -7.55 4.50
C GLU A 5 -23.39 -6.73 3.48
N GLY A 6 -23.86 -5.51 3.22
CA GLY A 6 -23.31 -4.57 2.26
C GLY A 6 -22.11 -3.87 2.86
N ILE A 7 -20.96 -4.03 2.21
CA ILE A 7 -19.76 -3.24 2.46
C ILE A 7 -20.18 -1.77 2.55
N SER A 8 -20.05 -1.16 3.72
CA SER A 8 -20.54 0.18 4.01
C SER A 8 -19.64 1.23 3.34
N ILE A 9 -19.79 1.37 2.03
CA ILE A 9 -19.10 2.39 1.23
C ILE A 9 -19.74 3.75 1.52
N TYR A 10 -18.89 4.71 1.85
CA TYR A 10 -19.31 6.05 2.25
C TYR A 10 -19.62 6.94 1.05
N ASP A 11 -18.80 6.86 -0.01
CA ASP A 11 -18.91 7.68 -1.21
C ASP A 11 -18.20 7.02 -2.40
N GLU A 12 -18.51 7.49 -3.61
CA GLU A 12 -17.90 7.05 -4.87
C GLU A 12 -17.14 8.22 -5.48
N VAL A 13 -15.80 8.12 -5.52
CA VAL A 13 -14.90 9.21 -5.93
C VAL A 13 -14.19 8.83 -7.22
N GLU A 14 -14.10 9.77 -8.16
CA GLU A 14 -13.35 9.56 -9.40
C GLU A 14 -11.84 9.63 -9.16
N ILE A 15 -11.07 8.76 -9.81
CA ILE A 15 -9.61 8.72 -9.66
C ILE A 15 -8.93 10.05 -10.03
N GLU A 16 -9.56 10.87 -10.87
CA GLU A 16 -9.09 12.21 -11.27
C GLU A 16 -9.13 13.24 -10.13
N ASP A 17 -9.97 13.03 -9.11
CA ASP A 17 -10.08 13.92 -7.94
C ASP A 17 -9.09 13.53 -6.83
N MET A 18 -8.44 12.38 -6.96
CA MET A 18 -7.44 11.91 -6.01
C MET A 18 -6.05 12.48 -6.32
N THR A 19 -5.24 12.66 -5.28
CA THR A 19 -3.83 13.05 -5.43
C THR A 19 -2.98 11.80 -5.66
N PHE A 20 -2.38 11.67 -6.85
CA PHE A 20 -1.45 10.59 -7.16
C PHE A 20 -0.02 10.92 -6.71
N ASP A 21 0.61 10.00 -5.98
CA ASP A 21 2.02 10.07 -5.62
C ASP A 21 2.83 9.07 -6.48
N GLU A 22 3.64 9.61 -7.40
CA GLU A 22 4.43 8.80 -8.35
C GLU A 22 5.57 8.03 -7.67
N ALA A 23 6.04 8.48 -6.50
CA ALA A 23 7.17 7.84 -5.82
C ALA A 23 6.76 6.52 -5.16
N MET A 24 5.53 6.45 -4.65
CA MET A 24 4.98 5.27 -4.01
C MET A 24 3.93 4.54 -4.87
N GLY A 25 3.40 5.18 -5.92
CA GLY A 25 2.33 4.63 -6.75
C GLY A 25 1.00 4.54 -6.01
N VAL A 26 0.68 5.54 -5.17
CA VAL A 26 -0.52 5.54 -4.33
C VAL A 26 -1.40 6.77 -4.60
N TYR A 27 -2.71 6.56 -4.58
CA TYR A 27 -3.70 7.63 -4.67
C TYR A 27 -4.20 7.99 -3.27
N GLN A 28 -4.28 9.29 -3.02
CA GLN A 28 -4.63 9.85 -1.72
C GLN A 28 -5.81 10.82 -1.83
N PHE A 29 -6.78 10.69 -0.93
CA PHE A 29 -7.97 11.54 -0.89
C PHE A 29 -8.24 12.07 0.53
N PRO A 30 -8.54 13.37 0.74
CA PRO A 30 -8.78 13.92 2.07
C PRO A 30 -10.04 13.32 2.71
N CYS A 31 -9.88 12.69 3.87
CA CYS A 31 -10.99 12.14 4.65
C CYS A 31 -11.57 13.21 5.59
N PRO A 32 -12.91 13.30 5.75
CA PRO A 32 -13.54 14.26 6.67
C PRO A 32 -13.14 14.09 8.15
N CYS A 33 -12.50 12.98 8.52
CA CYS A 33 -11.99 12.78 9.87
C CYS A 33 -10.60 13.39 10.13
N GLY A 34 -9.93 13.93 9.11
CA GLY A 34 -8.64 14.61 9.22
C GLY A 34 -7.44 13.85 8.65
N ASP A 35 -7.60 12.57 8.34
CA ASP A 35 -6.60 11.73 7.65
C ASP A 35 -6.84 11.67 6.13
N LYS A 36 -6.10 10.82 5.44
CA LYS A 36 -6.25 10.58 3.99
C LYS A 36 -6.55 9.12 3.73
N PHE A 37 -7.50 8.86 2.84
CA PHE A 37 -7.65 7.55 2.22
C PHE A 37 -6.43 7.26 1.37
N GLN A 38 -6.00 6.01 1.32
CA GLN A 38 -4.85 5.57 0.54
C GLN A 38 -5.22 4.28 -0.20
N ILE A 39 -4.87 4.21 -1.48
CA ILE A 39 -5.03 3.03 -2.32
C ILE A 39 -3.85 2.92 -3.30
N THR A 40 -3.39 1.71 -3.58
CA THR A 40 -2.24 1.51 -4.48
C THR A 40 -2.71 1.36 -5.93
N LEU A 41 -1.86 1.74 -6.88
CA LEU A 41 -2.13 1.51 -8.30
C LEU A 41 -2.23 0.01 -8.65
N GLU A 42 -1.54 -0.85 -7.91
CA GLU A 42 -1.61 -2.30 -8.11
C GLU A 42 -2.98 -2.85 -7.73
N ASP A 43 -3.55 -2.35 -6.64
CA ASP A 43 -4.88 -2.70 -6.14
C ASP A 43 -5.97 -2.32 -7.17
N LEU A 44 -5.90 -1.08 -7.67
CA LEU A 44 -6.78 -0.60 -8.74
C LEU A 44 -6.67 -1.43 -10.03
N ARG A 45 -5.51 -2.03 -10.30
CA ARG A 45 -5.32 -2.90 -11.47
C ARG A 45 -5.99 -4.27 -11.29
N ASP A 46 -6.10 -4.75 -10.06
CA ASP A 46 -6.74 -6.02 -9.70
C ASP A 46 -8.25 -5.85 -9.47
N GLU A 47 -8.85 -4.75 -9.95
CA GLU A 47 -10.26 -4.42 -9.73
C GLU A 47 -10.62 -4.21 -8.25
N GLN A 48 -9.60 -3.96 -7.41
CA GLN A 48 -9.79 -3.57 -6.02
C GLN A 48 -9.86 -2.03 -5.96
N ASP A 49 -11.09 -1.52 -6.04
CA ASP A 49 -11.40 -0.09 -6.04
C ASP A 49 -11.74 0.47 -4.65
N ILE A 50 -11.34 -0.22 -3.57
CA ILE A 50 -11.72 0.13 -2.20
C ILE A 50 -10.59 0.86 -1.49
N ALA A 51 -10.69 2.18 -1.39
CA ALA A 51 -9.72 2.95 -0.61
C ALA A 51 -10.13 2.99 0.86
N VAL A 52 -9.20 2.62 1.74
CA VAL A 52 -9.43 2.50 3.18
C VAL A 52 -8.74 3.65 3.93
N CYS A 53 -9.43 4.24 4.90
CA CYS A 53 -8.83 5.21 5.81
C CYS A 53 -8.32 4.50 7.10
N PRO A 54 -7.03 4.63 7.45
CA PRO A 54 -6.44 3.94 8.62
C PRO A 54 -7.02 4.43 9.96
N SER A 55 -7.53 5.66 10.01
CA SER A 55 -8.02 6.25 11.26
C SER A 55 -9.51 6.01 11.51
N CYS A 56 -10.28 5.81 10.44
CA CYS A 56 -11.74 5.94 10.53
C CYS A 56 -12.48 4.68 10.07
N SER A 57 -11.77 3.66 9.57
CA SER A 57 -12.34 2.42 9.00
C SER A 57 -13.37 2.64 7.90
N LEU A 58 -13.55 3.89 7.48
CA LEU A 58 -14.37 4.28 6.34
C LEU A 58 -13.71 3.74 5.08
N MET A 59 -14.56 3.35 4.15
CA MET A 59 -14.21 2.84 2.84
C MET A 59 -14.92 3.69 1.79
N ILE A 60 -14.20 4.09 0.76
CA ILE A 60 -14.77 4.77 -0.42
C ILE A 60 -14.49 3.91 -1.64
N ARG A 61 -15.36 3.99 -2.64
CA ARG A 61 -15.18 3.30 -3.92
C ARG A 61 -14.55 4.28 -4.92
N VAL A 62 -13.50 3.84 -5.60
CA VAL A 62 -12.77 4.64 -6.58
C VAL A 62 -13.23 4.27 -7.99
N ILE A 63 -13.84 5.23 -8.69
CA ILE A 63 -14.30 5.02 -10.06
C ILE A 63 -13.13 5.29 -11.02
N PHE A 64 -12.76 4.28 -11.81
CA PHE A 64 -11.71 4.38 -12.82
C PHE A 64 -12.13 3.67 -14.12
N ASP A 65 -11.81 4.26 -15.27
CA ASP A 65 -12.13 3.68 -16.58
C ASP A 65 -10.92 2.91 -17.14
N LEU A 66 -11.04 1.58 -17.24
CA LEU A 66 -10.04 0.70 -17.81
C LEU A 66 -9.96 0.76 -19.34
N ALA A 67 -10.99 1.29 -20.02
CA ALA A 67 -11.10 1.23 -21.47
C ALA A 67 -10.01 2.04 -22.18
N TRP A 68 -9.40 3.03 -21.50
CA TRP A 68 -8.22 3.73 -22.02
C TRP A 68 -6.91 2.94 -21.85
N HIS A 69 -6.80 2.09 -20.82
CA HIS A 69 -5.54 1.42 -20.46
C HIS A 69 -5.39 0.02 -21.08
N ASP A 70 -6.49 -0.62 -21.50
CA ASP A 70 -6.50 -2.00 -22.00
C ASP A 70 -6.62 -2.16 -23.54
N SER A 71 -6.19 -1.18 -24.34
CA SER A 71 -6.10 -1.40 -25.80
C SER A 71 -5.03 -2.45 -26.21
N ARG A 72 -4.41 -3.18 -25.27
CA ARG A 72 -3.35 -4.16 -25.56
C ARG A 72 -3.27 -5.44 -24.69
N HIS A 73 -4.09 -5.69 -23.67
CA HIS A 73 -3.98 -6.94 -22.89
C HIS A 73 -5.17 -7.90 -23.08
N SER A 74 -5.14 -8.59 -24.22
CA SER A 74 -6.00 -9.74 -24.51
C SER A 74 -5.60 -11.05 -23.79
N ALA A 75 -4.57 -11.11 -22.93
CA ALA A 75 -4.22 -12.29 -22.12
C ALA A 75 -3.02 -11.98 -21.20
N VAL A 76 -3.00 -12.59 -19.99
CA VAL A 76 -2.02 -12.48 -18.87
C VAL A 76 -2.52 -11.53 -17.78
N GLY A 77 -2.94 -11.96 -16.59
CA GLY A 77 -3.01 -13.30 -16.03
C GLY A 77 -3.58 -13.22 -14.61
N ALA A 78 -4.80 -13.73 -14.43
CA ALA A 78 -5.29 -14.13 -13.12
C ALA A 78 -4.52 -15.39 -12.70
N THR A 79 -3.38 -15.24 -12.03
CA THR A 79 -2.82 -16.35 -11.26
C THR A 79 -3.51 -16.35 -9.91
N THR A 80 -4.57 -17.14 -9.84
CA THR A 80 -5.18 -17.71 -8.64
C THR A 80 -4.14 -17.92 -7.54
N SER A 81 -4.34 -17.29 -6.39
CA SER A 81 -3.67 -17.63 -5.12
C SER A 81 -4.73 -17.89 -4.06
N GLU A 82 -5.62 -18.84 -4.36
CA GLU A 82 -6.20 -19.67 -3.31
C GLU A 82 -5.08 -20.54 -2.72
N GLU A 83 -4.91 -20.43 -1.41
CA GLU A 83 -4.78 -21.57 -0.50
C GLU A 83 -3.81 -22.70 -0.91
N LEU A 84 -2.63 -22.72 -0.28
CA LEU A 84 -1.99 -23.97 0.12
C LEU A 84 -1.21 -23.79 1.42
N GLU A 85 -1.98 -23.55 2.49
CA GLU A 85 -1.56 -23.90 3.84
C GLU A 85 -1.92 -25.39 4.08
N ALA A 86 -1.05 -26.08 4.82
CA ALA A 86 -1.15 -27.47 5.33
C ALA A 86 -0.68 -28.61 4.41
N SER A 87 0.55 -29.11 4.69
CA SER A 87 0.77 -30.49 5.21
C SER A 87 2.27 -30.83 5.39
N ALA A 88 2.68 -31.00 6.65
CA ALA A 88 3.69 -31.94 7.18
C ALA A 88 5.19 -31.88 6.76
N GLN A 89 5.99 -31.26 7.63
CA GLN A 89 7.16 -31.79 8.35
C GLN A 89 8.09 -32.87 7.73
N LEU A 90 9.40 -32.57 7.68
CA LEU A 90 10.47 -33.52 8.03
C LEU A 90 11.73 -32.82 8.59
N ASP A 91 12.08 -33.25 9.79
CA ASP A 91 13.33 -33.06 10.53
C ASP A 91 14.55 -33.65 9.79
N THR A 92 15.65 -32.91 9.72
CA THR A 92 17.01 -33.41 10.00
C THR A 92 18.01 -32.24 9.95
N GLY A 93 18.70 -32.02 11.07
CA GLY A 93 19.73 -31.00 11.22
C GLY A 93 21.10 -31.33 10.59
N LYS A 94 22.08 -30.52 11.04
CA LYS A 94 23.54 -30.45 10.72
C LYS A 94 23.81 -29.43 9.61
N SER A 95 24.68 -28.43 9.73
CA SER A 95 25.90 -28.28 10.51
C SER A 95 26.25 -26.77 10.50
N ALA A 96 26.48 -26.10 11.64
CA ALA A 96 27.79 -25.80 12.24
C ALA A 96 28.82 -25.07 11.34
N THR A 97 29.47 -24.05 11.94
CA THR A 97 30.71 -23.36 11.54
C THR A 97 30.53 -22.27 10.47
N THR A 98 31.06 -21.04 10.56
CA THR A 98 32.33 -20.56 11.10
C THR A 98 32.21 -19.03 11.20
N SER A 99 32.39 -18.41 12.36
CA SER A 99 33.61 -17.70 12.79
C SER A 99 34.18 -16.66 11.82
N GLY A 100 34.22 -15.42 12.32
CA GLY A 100 35.19 -14.37 11.95
C GLY A 100 34.80 -13.56 10.71
N ILE A 101 35.10 -12.27 10.58
CA ILE A 101 36.32 -11.50 10.91
C ILE A 101 35.90 -10.08 10.51
N LEU A 102 35.61 -9.21 11.48
CA LEU A 102 36.50 -8.13 11.96
C LEU A 102 36.82 -7.09 10.87
N GLU A 103 36.60 -5.83 11.26
CA GLU A 103 37.31 -4.63 10.77
C GLU A 103 36.80 -4.08 9.41
N HIS A 104 36.52 -2.79 9.23
CA HIS A 104 37.21 -1.57 9.69
C HIS A 104 36.43 -0.30 9.21
N PRO A 105 36.84 0.95 9.55
CA PRO A 105 36.01 1.80 10.40
C PRO A 105 35.89 3.27 9.89
N ILE A 106 35.37 4.16 10.76
CA ILE A 106 35.57 5.62 10.79
C ILE A 106 34.97 6.44 9.62
N PHE A 107 33.95 7.27 9.88
CA PHE A 107 34.11 8.73 9.71
C PHE A 107 32.98 9.54 10.37
N ALA A 108 33.42 10.48 11.21
CA ALA A 108 32.85 11.79 11.53
C ALA A 108 31.39 11.86 12.02
N THR A 109 31.12 12.13 13.30
CA THR A 109 31.24 13.47 13.93
C THR A 109 31.04 14.64 12.98
N SER A 110 29.81 15.16 12.87
CA SER A 110 29.60 16.59 13.12
C SER A 110 28.12 16.96 13.22
N PRO A 111 27.71 17.70 14.26
CA PRO A 111 26.39 18.28 14.43
C PRO A 111 26.28 19.62 13.68
N ASN A 112 25.24 19.80 12.89
CA ASN A 112 24.85 21.09 12.30
C ASN A 112 23.32 21.10 12.24
N GLN A 113 22.60 21.53 13.28
CA GLN A 113 22.36 22.93 13.62
C GLN A 113 22.04 23.74 12.35
N CYS A 114 20.90 23.43 11.73
CA CYS A 114 20.20 24.38 10.86
C CYS A 114 19.08 25.02 11.67
N GLU A 115 19.47 26.11 12.32
CA GLU A 115 18.68 27.21 12.87
C GLU A 115 17.24 27.30 12.35
N GLN A 116 16.25 27.32 13.25
CA GLN A 116 15.75 28.56 13.85
C GLN A 116 15.28 29.58 12.81
N LYS A 117 14.01 29.48 12.43
CA LYS A 117 13.21 30.66 12.12
C LYS A 117 11.73 30.40 12.42
N PRO A 118 11.24 30.77 13.61
CA PRO A 118 9.81 30.96 13.81
C PRO A 118 9.43 32.31 13.22
N LEU A 119 8.47 32.37 12.29
CA LEU A 119 7.73 33.61 12.07
C LEU A 119 6.25 33.33 11.80
N PRO A 120 5.39 34.26 12.26
CA PRO A 120 3.96 34.03 12.46
C PRO A 120 3.12 34.36 11.23
N TRP A 121 2.03 33.62 11.09
CA TRP A 121 0.68 34.16 11.09
C TRP A 121 -0.23 33.15 11.79
#